data_AF-A0A183HGA9-F1
#
_entry.id   AF-A0A183HGA9-F1
#
_cell.length_a   1.000
_cell.length_b   1.000
_cell.length_c   1.000
_cell.angle_alpha   90.00
_cell.angle_beta   90.00
_cell.angle_gamma   90.00
#
_symmetry.space_group_name_H-M   'P 1'
#
loop_
_entity.id
_entity.type
_entity.pdbx_description
1 polymer ?
#
loop_
_entity_poly.entity_id
_entity_poly.type
_entity_poly.pdbx_seq_one_letter_code
_entity_poly.pdbx_strand_id
1 'polypeptide(L)'
;MFQLLEREFPAVFIREVLPNYMTGMLSLPVHSVPYLLRVVSDVLEKHLDDDVLKEIFTSMLKQKPQLTSTLYASSKVGTRLFNFVSQIK
;
A
#
# COMPACT_ATOMS: atom_id res chain seq x y z
N MET A 1 10.66 24.77 9.82
CA MET A 1 9.32 24.61 10.43
C MET A 1 8.63 23.44 9.72
N PHE A 2 8.95 22.19 10.10
CA PHE A 2 8.41 20.96 9.50
C PHE A 2 8.01 19.92 10.57
N GLN A 3 7.60 20.37 11.75
CA GLN A 3 7.04 19.53 12.82
C GLN A 3 5.52 19.31 12.66
N LEU A 4 5.00 19.38 11.43
CA LEU A 4 3.60 19.04 11.14
C LEU A 4 3.61 17.71 10.39
N LEU A 5 3.29 16.61 11.10
CA LEU A 5 2.82 15.28 10.64
C LEU A 5 3.60 14.05 11.13
N GLU A 6 4.42 14.11 12.18
CA GLU A 6 4.73 12.91 12.98
C GLU A 6 3.69 12.74 14.09
N ARG A 7 2.41 12.64 13.70
CA ARG A 7 1.35 12.25 14.62
C ARG A 7 1.25 10.74 14.58
N GLU A 8 1.74 10.07 15.60
CA GLU A 8 1.52 8.64 15.77
C GLU A 8 0.04 8.42 16.07
N PHE A 9 -0.68 7.88 15.08
CA PHE A 9 -2.04 7.44 15.29
C PHE A 9 -2.04 6.06 15.94
N PRO A 10 -2.97 5.78 16.87
CA PRO A 10 -3.11 4.44 17.42
C PRO A 10 -3.31 3.40 16.31
N ALA A 11 -2.68 2.23 16.44
CA ALA A 11 -2.77 1.16 15.44
C ALA A 11 -4.23 0.77 15.13
N VAL A 12 -5.12 0.80 16.13
CA VAL A 12 -6.56 0.53 15.97
C VAL A 12 -7.20 1.52 15.00
N PHE A 13 -6.93 2.82 15.15
CA PHE A 13 -7.46 3.85 14.25
C PHE A 13 -6.93 3.67 12.82
N ILE A 14 -5.64 3.35 12.67
CA ILE A 14 -5.05 3.11 11.35
C ILE A 14 -5.72 1.92 10.66
N ARG A 15 -5.96 0.83 11.40
CA ARG A 15 -6.66 -0.37 10.88
C ARG A 15 -8.09 -0.09 10.43
N GLU A 16 -8.78 0.87 11.04
CA GLU A 16 -10.15 1.24 10.65
C GLU A 16 -10.18 2.17 9.44
N VAL A 17 -9.27 3.14 9.36
CA VAL A 17 -9.32 4.22 8.37
C VAL A 17 -8.54 3.87 7.10
N LEU A 18 -7.36 3.26 7.25
CA LEU A 18 -6.44 3.04 6.13
C LEU A 18 -7.00 2.11 5.04
N PRO A 19 -7.71 1.00 5.37
CA PRO A 19 -8.36 0.19 4.35
C PRO A 19 -9.35 0.98 3.49
N ASN A 20 -10.15 1.85 4.10
CA ASN A 20 -11.13 2.67 3.38
C ASN A 20 -10.46 3.71 2.48
N TYR A 21 -9.41 4.36 2.99
CA TYR A 21 -8.57 5.25 2.18
C TYR A 21 -7.96 4.51 0.98
N MET A 22 -7.42 3.32 1.20
CA MET A 22 -6.85 2.49 0.14
C MET A 22 -7.90 2.06 -0.88
N THR A 23 -9.10 1.66 -0.47
CA THR A 23 -10.21 1.40 -1.40
C THR A 23 -10.48 2.58 -2.32
N GLY A 24 -10.53 3.80 -1.76
CA GLY A 24 -10.67 5.03 -2.54
C GLY A 24 -9.50 5.25 -3.51
N MET A 25 -8.27 5.14 -3.02
CA MET A 25 -7.06 5.30 -3.86
C MET A 25 -7.01 4.27 -4.99
N LEU A 26 -7.36 3.02 -4.73
CA LEU A 26 -7.34 1.92 -5.70
C LEU A 26 -8.47 2.01 -6.73
N SER A 27 -9.46 2.88 -6.52
CA SER A 27 -10.48 3.22 -7.53
C SER A 27 -9.95 4.19 -8.60
N LEU A 28 -8.88 4.93 -8.29
CA LEU A 28 -8.21 5.84 -9.22
C LEU A 28 -7.34 5.06 -10.22
N PRO A 29 -6.92 5.68 -11.33
CA PRO A 29 -6.05 5.04 -12.31
C PRO A 29 -4.58 5.02 -11.82
N VAL A 30 -4.31 4.26 -10.76
CA VAL A 30 -3.01 4.20 -10.06
C VAL A 30 -1.87 3.79 -10.99
N HIS A 31 -2.13 2.89 -11.93
CA HIS A 31 -1.12 2.35 -12.85
C HIS A 31 -0.64 3.37 -13.90
N SER A 32 -1.45 4.37 -14.24
CA SER A 32 -1.11 5.38 -15.27
C SER A 32 -0.62 6.70 -14.67
N VAL A 33 -0.68 6.86 -13.34
CA VAL A 33 -0.26 8.08 -12.64
C VAL A 33 0.89 7.76 -11.68
N PRO A 34 2.16 8.11 -12.03
CA PRO A 34 3.34 7.76 -11.23
C PRO A 34 3.27 8.20 -9.77
N TYR A 35 2.66 9.36 -9.51
CA TYR A 35 2.47 9.87 -8.15
C TYR A 35 1.56 8.96 -7.31
N LEU A 36 0.43 8.51 -7.87
CA LEU A 36 -0.51 7.64 -7.15
C LEU A 36 0.12 6.27 -6.87
N LEU A 37 0.87 5.73 -7.85
CA LEU A 37 1.63 4.50 -7.66
C LEU A 37 2.65 4.64 -6.52
N ARG A 38 3.33 5.78 -6.43
CA ARG A 38 4.27 6.08 -5.33
C ARG A 38 3.58 6.13 -3.98
N VAL A 39 2.46 6.85 -3.87
CA VAL A 39 1.68 6.92 -2.63
C VAL A 39 1.22 5.53 -2.18
N VAL A 40 0.69 4.72 -3.10
CA VAL A 40 0.29 3.34 -2.78
C VAL A 40 1.48 2.51 -2.33
N SER A 41 2.62 2.64 -3.01
CA SER A 41 3.86 1.92 -2.64
C SER A 41 4.34 2.30 -1.24
N ASP A 42 4.36 3.60 -0.92
CA ASP A 42 4.82 4.13 0.37
C ASP A 42 3.87 3.71 1.50
N VAL A 43 2.55 3.75 1.28
CA VAL A 43 1.55 3.31 2.26
C VAL A 43 1.70 1.82 2.55
N LEU A 44 1.84 0.99 1.51
CA LEU A 44 2.05 -0.44 1.70
C LEU A 44 3.35 -0.66 2.48
N GLU A 45 4.49 -0.17 1.98
CA GLU A 45 5.81 -0.35 2.62
C GLU A 45 5.83 0.07 4.10
N LYS A 46 5.10 1.12 4.49
CA LYS A 46 5.01 1.59 5.88
C LYS A 46 4.19 0.69 6.80
N HIS A 47 3.22 -0.04 6.26
CA HIS A 47 2.21 -0.76 7.05
C HIS A 47 2.24 -2.29 6.88
N LEU A 48 3.25 -2.84 6.19
CA LEU A 48 3.43 -4.29 6.01
C LEU A 48 3.82 -5.05 7.28
N ASP A 49 4.27 -4.36 8.34
CA ASP A 49 4.61 -4.98 9.63
C ASP A 49 3.36 -5.28 10.48
N ASP A 50 2.18 -4.77 10.09
CA ASP A 50 0.90 -5.05 10.74
C ASP A 50 0.19 -6.20 10.00
N ASP A 51 0.11 -7.37 10.63
CA ASP A 51 -0.44 -8.58 10.02
C ASP A 51 -1.89 -8.42 9.55
N VAL A 52 -2.71 -7.64 10.27
CA VAL A 52 -4.12 -7.39 9.92
C VAL A 52 -4.18 -6.54 8.65
N LEU A 53 -3.42 -5.45 8.59
CA LEU A 53 -3.36 -4.61 7.39
C LEU A 53 -2.77 -5.38 6.20
N LYS A 54 -1.76 -6.20 6.43
CA LYS A 54 -1.13 -7.03 5.40
C LYS A 54 -2.13 -8.01 4.77
N GLU A 55 -2.97 -8.66 5.56
CA GLU A 55 -4.02 -9.55 5.07
C GLU A 55 -5.06 -8.77 4.24
N ILE A 56 -5.51 -7.62 4.74
CA ILE A 56 -6.46 -6.75 4.04
C ILE A 56 -5.89 -6.29 2.69
N PHE A 57 -4.66 -5.79 2.67
CA PHE A 57 -3.99 -5.36 1.44
C PHE A 57 -3.79 -6.50 0.46
N THR A 58 -3.48 -7.71 0.95
CA THR A 58 -3.39 -8.90 0.11
C THR A 58 -4.73 -9.17 -0.59
N SER A 59 -5.84 -9.13 0.14
CA SER A 59 -7.18 -9.33 -0.43
C SER A 59 -7.51 -8.26 -1.48
N MET A 60 -7.24 -6.99 -1.18
CA MET A 60 -7.47 -5.87 -2.11
C MET A 60 -6.64 -6.00 -3.40
N LEU A 61 -5.36 -6.35 -3.30
CA LEU A 61 -4.46 -6.46 -4.45
C LEU A 61 -4.76 -7.70 -5.31
N LYS A 62 -5.21 -8.81 -4.71
CA LYS A 62 -5.68 -10.00 -5.47
C LYS A 62 -6.84 -9.67 -6.41
N GLN A 63 -7.69 -8.73 -6.04
CA GLN A 63 -8.80 -8.25 -6.89
C GLN A 63 -8.33 -7.35 -8.05
N LYS A 64 -7.07 -6.91 -8.05
CA LYS A 64 -6.50 -5.94 -9.02
C LYS A 64 -5.15 -6.43 -9.58
N PRO A 65 -5.13 -7.54 -10.36
CA PRO A 65 -3.88 -8.17 -10.82
C PRO A 65 -2.98 -7.25 -11.67
N GLN A 66 -3.57 -6.31 -12.41
CA GLN A 66 -2.81 -5.31 -13.18
C GLN A 66 -1.99 -4.41 -12.26
N LEU A 67 -2.59 -3.92 -11.17
CA LEU A 67 -1.88 -3.10 -10.19
C LEU A 67 -0.80 -3.89 -9.48
N THR A 68 -1.07 -5.13 -9.09
CA THR A 68 -0.06 -6.04 -8.50
C THR A 68 1.14 -6.20 -9.43
N SER A 69 0.91 -6.35 -10.73
CA SER A 69 1.98 -6.44 -11.74
C SER A 69 2.76 -5.13 -11.87
N THR A 70 2.07 -3.98 -11.86
CA THR A 70 2.72 -2.66 -11.88
C THR A 70 3.56 -2.43 -10.64
N LEU A 71 3.02 -2.72 -9.45
CA LEU A 71 3.74 -2.62 -8.17
C LEU A 71 4.97 -3.53 -8.16
N TYR A 72 4.86 -4.76 -8.67
CA TYR A 72 6.00 -5.66 -8.79
C TYR A 72 7.10 -5.07 -9.67
N ALA A 73 6.72 -4.53 -10.84
CA ALA A 73 7.67 -3.95 -11.79
C ALA A 73 8.29 -2.63 -11.30
N SER A 74 7.55 -1.84 -10.51
CA SER A 74 8.04 -0.57 -9.98
C SER A 74 8.81 -0.71 -8.66
N SER A 75 8.65 -1.83 -7.96
CA SER A 75 9.30 -2.06 -6.67
C SER A 75 10.78 -2.37 -6.84
N LYS A 76 11.62 -1.77 -6.01
CA LYS A 76 13.05 -2.11 -5.98
C LYS A 76 13.22 -3.51 -5.39
N VAL A 77 13.94 -4.37 -6.11
CA VAL A 77 14.24 -5.75 -5.68
C VAL A 77 14.83 -5.77 -4.27
N GLY A 78 14.33 -6.67 -3.42
CA GLY A 78 14.78 -6.84 -2.04
C GLY A 78 14.13 -5.91 -1.01
N THR A 79 13.24 -4.99 -1.42
CA THR A 79 12.40 -4.21 -0.49
C THR A 79 11.27 -5.05 0.10
N ARG A 80 10.66 -4.60 1.20
CA ARG A 80 9.53 -5.32 1.82
C ARG A 80 8.33 -5.37 0.88
N LEU A 81 8.05 -4.27 0.18
CA LEU A 81 7.03 -4.20 -0.86
C LEU A 81 7.30 -5.19 -1.99
N PHE A 82 8.54 -5.27 -2.49
CA PHE A 82 8.87 -6.25 -3.53
C PHE A 82 8.58 -7.69 -3.07
N ASN A 83 9.04 -8.04 -1.87
CA ASN A 83 8.81 -9.37 -1.29
C ASN A 83 7.32 -9.64 -1.08
N PHE A 84 6.58 -8.68 -0.55
CA PHE A 84 5.13 -8.77 -0.35
C PHE A 84 4.38 -8.99 -1.67
N VAL A 85 4.62 -8.14 -2.68
CA VAL A 85 3.93 -8.24 -3.97
C VAL A 85 4.30 -9.53 -4.71
N SER A 86 5.55 -10.01 -4.56
CA SER A 86 5.98 -11.29 -5.14
C SER A 86 5.28 -12.51 -4.56
N GLN A 87 4.71 -12.42 -3.34
CA GLN A 87 3.94 -13.50 -2.71
C GLN A 87 2.46 -13.49 -3.14
N ILE A 88 2.00 -12.39 -3.73
CA ILE A 88 0.62 -12.22 -4.19
C ILE A 88 0.48 -12.62 -5.66
N LYS A 89 1.52 -12.36 -6.46
CA LYS A 89 1.62 -12.73 -7.88
C LYS A 89 1.70 -14.24 -8.06
#